data_AF-A0A3C1PEP1-F1
#
_entry.id   AF-A0A3C1PEP1-F1
#
_cell.length_a   1.000
_cell.length_b   1.000
_cell.length_c   1.000
_cell.angle_alpha   90.00
_cell.angle_beta   90.00
_cell.angle_gamma   90.00
#
_symmetry.space_group_name_H-M   'P 1'
#
loop_
_entity.id
_entity.type
_entity.pdbx_description
1 polymer ?
#
loop_
_entity_poly.entity_id
_entity_poly.type
_entity_poly.pdbx_seq_one_letter_code
_entity_poly.pdbx_strand_id
1 'polypeptide(L)'
;MPIDKDIENYIKSDKITSLKDYSIRKLVTHAQEFGPYLKNQRLETNQVRKFLDAINRLKVKITQNADQSGKDIEQKNQQVFNKIEPEIVLLKPKLAYAAARQPAAKPLSNVMSVAIDKVHSLEDFERLVQLIESTIAYHKAEGGK
;
A
#
# COMPACT_ATOMS: atom_id res chain seq x y z
N MET A 1 -6.79 -13.49 16.34
CA MET A 1 -7.48 -12.95 15.16
C MET A 1 -6.56 -13.15 13.96
N PRO A 2 -7.03 -13.32 12.71
CA PRO A 2 -6.13 -13.41 11.56
C PRO A 2 -5.24 -12.17 11.47
N ILE A 3 -3.96 -12.33 11.11
CA ILE A 3 -2.98 -11.22 11.08
C ILE A 3 -3.46 -10.05 10.21
N ASP A 4 -4.09 -10.35 9.07
CA ASP A 4 -4.68 -9.33 8.20
C ASP A 4 -5.75 -8.50 8.89
N LYS A 5 -6.58 -9.13 9.73
CA LYS A 5 -7.66 -8.46 10.45
C LYS A 5 -7.14 -7.55 11.57
N ASP A 6 -6.07 -7.94 12.25
CA ASP A 6 -5.42 -7.09 13.25
C ASP A 6 -4.82 -5.83 12.61
N ILE A 7 -4.19 -5.98 11.45
CA ILE A 7 -3.64 -4.86 10.67
C ILE A 7 -4.77 -3.97 10.14
N GLU A 8 -5.83 -4.56 9.59
CA GLU A 8 -7.00 -3.80 9.13
C GLU A 8 -7.62 -2.96 10.25
N ASN A 9 -7.80 -3.54 11.43
CA ASN A 9 -8.38 -2.85 12.58
C ASN A 9 -7.46 -1.72 13.06
N TYR A 10 -6.15 -1.93 13.06
CA TYR A 10 -5.19 -0.88 13.40
C TYR A 10 -5.29 0.31 12.44
N ILE A 11 -5.32 0.05 11.13
CA ILE A 11 -5.43 1.10 10.10
C ILE A 11 -6.78 1.83 10.17
N LYS A 12 -7.87 1.11 10.50
CA LYS A 12 -9.21 1.69 10.65
C LYS A 12 -9.41 2.46 11.95
N SER A 13 -8.56 2.25 12.95
CA SER A 13 -8.72 2.87 14.26
C SER A 13 -8.57 4.39 14.21
N ASP A 14 -9.12 5.07 15.21
CA ASP A 14 -9.05 6.54 15.35
C ASP A 14 -7.60 7.05 15.53
N LYS A 15 -6.64 6.15 15.78
CA LYS A 15 -5.21 6.49 15.83
C LYS A 15 -4.63 6.83 14.48
N ILE A 16 -5.27 6.39 13.39
CA ILE A 16 -4.81 6.56 12.01
C ILE A 16 -5.88 7.36 11.28
N THR A 17 -5.72 8.69 11.27
CA THR A 17 -6.62 9.56 10.50
C THR A 17 -6.22 9.55 9.03
N SER A 18 -4.92 9.58 8.77
CA SER A 18 -4.29 9.59 7.45
C SER A 18 -3.11 8.60 7.46
N LEU A 19 -2.78 8.00 6.31
CA LEU A 19 -1.88 6.85 6.30
C LEU A 19 -0.48 7.19 6.82
N LYS A 20 -0.01 8.44 6.66
CA LYS A 20 1.27 8.93 7.21
C LYS A 20 1.37 8.82 8.74
N ASP A 21 0.23 8.80 9.44
CA ASP A 21 0.16 8.59 10.91
C ASP A 21 0.59 7.18 11.31
N TYR A 22 0.58 6.24 10.36
CA TYR A 22 0.97 4.86 10.59
C TYR A 22 2.49 4.74 10.75
N SER A 23 3.00 5.01 11.96
CA SER A 23 4.44 5.10 12.26
C SER A 23 5.26 3.99 11.59
N ILE A 24 6.41 4.38 11.02
CA ILE A 24 7.25 3.49 10.23
C ILE A 24 7.66 2.23 11.00
N ARG A 25 7.92 2.36 12.31
CA ARG A 25 8.27 1.23 13.19
C ARG A 25 7.14 0.21 13.26
N LYS A 26 5.90 0.67 13.49
CA LYS A 26 4.73 -0.21 13.60
C LYS A 26 4.36 -0.80 12.23
N LEU A 27 4.55 -0.04 11.16
CA LEU A 27 4.38 -0.51 9.78
C LEU A 27 5.31 -1.68 9.47
N VAL A 28 6.61 -1.52 9.75
CA VAL A 28 7.60 -2.58 9.53
C VAL A 28 7.30 -3.80 10.39
N THR A 29 6.90 -3.63 11.65
CA THR A 29 6.48 -4.75 12.51
C THR A 29 5.30 -5.52 11.90
N HIS A 30 4.25 -4.83 11.46
CA HIS A 30 3.11 -5.50 10.81
C HIS A 30 3.54 -6.16 9.49
N ALA A 31 4.39 -5.53 8.68
CA ALA A 31 4.91 -6.11 7.45
C ALA A 31 5.72 -7.40 7.71
N GLN A 32 6.51 -7.43 8.78
CA GLN A 32 7.30 -8.58 9.21
C GLN A 32 6.43 -9.78 9.59
N GLU A 33 5.24 -9.55 10.17
CA GLU A 33 4.27 -10.61 10.48
C GLU A 33 3.43 -10.98 9.25
N PHE A 34 3.09 -9.98 8.44
CA PHE A 34 2.15 -10.13 7.34
C PHE A 34 2.75 -10.80 6.11
N GLY A 35 4.00 -10.48 5.76
CA GLY A 35 4.71 -11.14 4.64
C GLY A 35 4.73 -12.68 4.74
N PRO A 36 5.22 -13.25 5.86
CA PRO A 36 5.18 -14.69 6.12
C PRO A 36 3.76 -15.25 6.11
N TYR A 37 2.80 -14.54 6.70
CA TYR A 37 1.40 -14.94 6.68
C TYR A 37 0.86 -15.08 5.26
N LEU A 38 1.11 -14.10 4.38
CA LEU A 38 0.71 -14.16 2.97
C LEU A 38 1.35 -15.34 2.24
N LYS A 39 2.62 -15.65 2.54
CA LYS A 39 3.30 -16.83 1.98
C LYS A 39 2.62 -18.12 2.45
N ASN A 40 2.22 -18.20 3.72
CA ASN A 40 1.51 -19.36 4.27
C ASN A 40 0.10 -19.51 3.68
N GLN A 41 -0.53 -18.41 3.27
CA GLN A 41 -1.76 -18.40 2.47
C GLN A 41 -1.52 -18.80 0.99
N ARG A 42 -0.30 -19.18 0.62
CA ARG A 42 0.12 -19.57 -0.73
C ARG A 42 -0.03 -18.44 -1.75
N LEU A 43 0.15 -17.19 -1.33
CA LEU A 43 0.19 -16.07 -2.27
C LEU A 43 1.45 -16.14 -3.14
N GLU A 44 1.24 -16.27 -4.46
CA GLU A 44 2.31 -16.31 -5.46
C GLU A 44 2.97 -14.94 -5.67
N THR A 45 4.30 -14.92 -5.85
CA THR A 45 5.06 -13.68 -6.10
C THR A 45 4.59 -12.95 -7.34
N ASN A 46 4.08 -13.67 -8.35
CA ASN A 46 3.58 -13.04 -9.58
C ASN A 46 2.38 -12.12 -9.33
N GLN A 47 1.51 -12.41 -8.35
CA GLN A 47 0.41 -11.52 -8.00
C GLN A 47 0.91 -10.30 -7.24
N VAL A 48 1.82 -10.54 -6.30
CA VAL A 48 2.47 -9.52 -5.50
C VAL A 48 3.22 -8.52 -6.40
N ARG A 49 3.97 -9.03 -7.38
CA ARG A 49 4.72 -8.23 -8.36
C ARG A 49 3.79 -7.35 -9.20
N LYS A 50 2.69 -7.88 -9.72
CA LYS A 50 1.73 -7.08 -10.52
C LYS A 50 1.18 -5.88 -9.75
N PHE A 51 0.91 -6.06 -8.46
CA PHE A 51 0.42 -4.97 -7.61
C PHE A 51 1.54 -3.95 -7.32
N LEU A 52 2.74 -4.43 -6.99
CA LEU A 52 3.93 -3.57 -6.83
C LEU A 52 4.23 -2.77 -8.10
N ASP A 53 4.15 -3.39 -9.28
CA ASP A 53 4.38 -2.73 -10.56
C ASP A 53 3.37 -1.61 -10.81
N ALA A 54 2.09 -1.82 -10.46
CA ALA A 54 1.06 -0.79 -10.58
C ALA A 54 1.38 0.44 -9.71
N ILE A 55 1.87 0.22 -8.49
CA ILE A 55 2.24 1.28 -7.56
C ILE A 55 3.54 1.98 -7.98
N ASN A 56 4.54 1.23 -8.43
CA ASN A 56 5.78 1.80 -8.94
C ASN A 56 5.53 2.72 -10.14
N ARG A 57 4.57 2.38 -11.02
CA ARG A 57 4.15 3.28 -12.11
C ARG A 57 3.58 4.59 -11.58
N LEU A 58 2.77 4.54 -10.51
CA LEU A 58 2.24 5.76 -9.87
C LEU A 58 3.36 6.58 -9.21
N LYS A 59 4.29 5.91 -8.52
CA LYS A 59 5.48 6.55 -7.93
C LYS A 59 6.30 7.29 -8.98
N VAL A 60 6.58 6.65 -10.12
CA VAL A 60 7.29 7.27 -11.24
C VAL A 60 6.53 8.48 -11.80
N LYS A 61 5.21 8.37 -11.97
CA LYS A 61 4.37 9.51 -12.39
C LYS A 61 4.48 10.68 -11.42
N ILE A 62 4.50 10.45 -10.11
CA ILE A 62 4.70 11.52 -9.12
C ILE A 62 6.06 12.18 -9.30
N THR A 63 7.14 11.39 -9.35
CA THR A 63 8.51 11.92 -9.48
C THR A 63 8.70 12.73 -10.75
N GLN A 64 8.09 12.32 -11.86
CA GLN A 64 8.15 13.07 -13.13
C GLN A 64 7.40 14.41 -13.10
N ASN A 65 6.39 14.55 -12.24
CA ASN A 65 5.61 15.78 -12.07
C ASN A 65 6.08 16.64 -10.88
N ALA A 66 7.04 16.14 -10.08
CA ALA A 66 7.52 16.78 -8.88
C ALA A 66 8.64 17.78 -9.22
N ASP A 67 8.27 18.98 -9.65
CA ASP A 67 9.20 20.11 -9.72
C ASP A 67 9.21 20.86 -8.38
N GLN A 68 10.10 20.43 -7.47
CA GLN A 68 10.14 20.85 -6.06
C GLN A 68 10.79 22.23 -5.84
N SER A 69 11.05 22.98 -6.89
CA SER A 69 11.66 24.32 -6.82
C SER A 69 10.57 25.40 -6.72
N GLY A 70 10.63 26.29 -5.73
CA GLY A 70 9.78 27.49 -5.66
C GLY A 70 9.06 27.71 -4.32
N LYS A 71 8.33 28.83 -4.19
CA LYS A 71 7.71 29.30 -2.94
C LYS A 71 6.39 28.61 -2.55
N ASP A 72 5.83 27.73 -3.40
CA ASP A 72 4.47 27.14 -3.23
C ASP A 72 4.47 25.60 -3.26
N ILE A 73 5.38 24.95 -2.53
CA ILE A 73 5.56 23.49 -2.55
C ILE A 73 4.28 22.74 -2.13
N GLU A 74 3.59 23.21 -1.10
CA GLU A 74 2.40 22.54 -0.57
C GLU A 74 1.23 22.54 -1.57
N GLN A 75 1.00 23.69 -2.24
CA GLN A 75 -0.01 23.79 -3.29
C GLN A 75 0.33 22.91 -4.50
N LYS A 76 1.61 22.86 -4.89
CA LYS A 76 2.08 21.97 -5.97
C LYS A 76 1.87 20.50 -5.60
N ASN A 77 2.24 20.10 -4.38
CA ASN A 77 2.03 18.73 -3.90
C ASN A 77 0.55 18.34 -3.93
N GLN A 78 -0.33 19.24 -3.50
CA GLN A 78 -1.78 19.01 -3.56
C GLN A 78 -2.27 18.87 -5.01
N GLN A 79 -1.80 19.72 -5.93
CA GLN A 79 -2.17 19.62 -7.35
C GLN A 79 -1.67 18.33 -8.00
N VAL A 80 -0.46 17.89 -7.67
CA VAL A 80 0.08 16.61 -8.13
C VAL A 80 -0.75 15.46 -7.57
N PHE A 81 -1.07 15.49 -6.27
CA PHE A 81 -1.89 14.47 -5.63
C PHE A 81 -3.28 14.35 -6.27
N ASN A 82 -4.00 15.48 -6.42
CA ASN A 82 -5.34 15.49 -7.01
C ASN A 82 -5.40 14.87 -8.42
N LYS A 83 -4.31 14.96 -9.20
CA LYS A 83 -4.22 14.35 -10.54
C LYS A 83 -4.09 12.83 -10.49
N ILE A 84 -3.47 12.28 -9.44
CA ILE A 84 -3.16 10.85 -9.33
C ILE A 84 -4.10 10.09 -8.38
N GLU A 85 -4.79 10.79 -7.49
CA GLU A 85 -5.71 10.22 -6.50
C GLU A 85 -6.72 9.25 -7.16
N PRO A 86 -7.35 9.57 -8.30
CA PRO A 86 -8.25 8.62 -8.97
C PRO A 86 -7.55 7.31 -9.35
N GLU A 87 -6.29 7.36 -9.79
CA GLU A 87 -5.53 6.16 -10.13
C GLU A 87 -5.15 5.33 -8.89
N ILE A 88 -4.88 5.99 -7.76
CA ILE A 88 -4.66 5.33 -6.47
C ILE A 88 -5.94 4.62 -6.03
N VAL A 89 -7.09 5.30 -6.05
CA VAL A 89 -8.39 4.70 -5.67
C VAL A 89 -8.75 3.51 -6.57
N LEU A 90 -8.43 3.59 -7.87
CA LEU A 90 -8.63 2.50 -8.84
C LEU A 90 -7.72 1.28 -8.61
N LEU A 91 -6.78 1.32 -7.66
CA LEU A 91 -6.08 0.12 -7.21
C LEU A 91 -7.02 -0.83 -6.44
N LYS A 92 -8.04 -0.32 -5.74
CA LYS A 92 -9.01 -1.13 -4.97
C LYS A 92 -9.77 -2.14 -5.85
N PRO A 93 -10.42 -1.76 -6.97
CA PRO A 93 -11.07 -2.75 -7.83
C PRO A 93 -10.10 -3.75 -8.46
N LYS A 94 -8.84 -3.36 -8.73
CA LYS A 94 -7.80 -4.30 -9.21
C LYS A 94 -7.46 -5.35 -8.15
N LEU A 95 -7.33 -4.93 -6.89
CA LEU A 95 -7.11 -5.80 -5.75
C LEU A 95 -8.31 -6.72 -5.50
N ALA A 96 -9.54 -6.20 -5.60
CA ALA A 96 -10.76 -6.98 -5.45
C ALA A 96 -10.87 -8.07 -6.52
N TYR A 97 -10.58 -7.74 -7.78
CA TYR A 97 -10.55 -8.71 -8.87
C TYR A 97 -9.47 -9.78 -8.67
N ALA A 98 -8.26 -9.38 -8.27
CA ALA A 98 -7.18 -10.34 -7.98
C ALA A 98 -7.58 -11.31 -6.85
N ALA A 99 -8.19 -10.81 -5.78
CA ALA A 99 -8.69 -11.61 -4.66
C ALA A 99 -9.86 -12.54 -5.05
N ALA A 100 -10.74 -12.10 -5.95
CA ALA A 100 -11.83 -12.92 -6.48
C ALA A 100 -11.29 -14.07 -7.34
N ARG A 101 -10.27 -13.80 -8.16
CA ARG A 101 -9.64 -14.82 -9.01
C ARG A 101 -8.74 -15.77 -8.24
N GLN A 102 -8.06 -15.28 -7.20
CA GLN A 102 -7.16 -16.06 -6.37
C GLN A 102 -7.41 -15.74 -4.89
N PRO A 103 -8.11 -16.63 -4.15
CA PRO A 103 -8.44 -16.39 -2.74
C PRO A 103 -7.23 -16.10 -1.84
N ALA A 104 -6.04 -16.63 -2.19
CA ALA A 104 -4.78 -16.35 -1.51
C ALA A 104 -4.40 -14.85 -1.49
N ALA A 105 -4.89 -14.06 -2.45
CA ALA A 105 -4.67 -12.61 -2.50
C ALA A 105 -5.66 -11.81 -1.64
N LYS A 106 -6.69 -12.46 -1.07
CA LYS A 106 -7.72 -11.79 -0.26
C LYS A 106 -7.14 -11.06 0.96
N PRO A 107 -6.20 -11.62 1.75
CA PRO A 107 -5.67 -10.89 2.90
C PRO A 107 -4.89 -9.65 2.48
N LEU A 108 -4.06 -9.74 1.43
CA LEU A 108 -3.35 -8.60 0.85
C LEU A 108 -4.36 -7.55 0.36
N SER A 109 -5.38 -7.97 -0.38
CA SER A 109 -6.43 -7.11 -0.90
C SER A 109 -7.17 -6.35 0.20
N ASN A 110 -7.53 -7.02 1.30
CA ASN A 110 -8.22 -6.39 2.42
C ASN A 110 -7.35 -5.31 3.08
N VAL A 111 -6.11 -5.64 3.45
CA VAL A 111 -5.18 -4.71 4.13
C VAL A 111 -4.85 -3.52 3.23
N MET A 112 -4.59 -3.76 1.94
CA MET A 112 -4.25 -2.68 1.02
C MET A 112 -5.44 -1.80 0.69
N SER A 113 -6.65 -2.35 0.61
CA SER A 113 -7.86 -1.56 0.38
C SER A 113 -8.10 -0.55 1.50
N VAL A 114 -7.92 -0.97 2.76
CA VAL A 114 -8.13 -0.08 3.91
C VAL A 114 -6.99 0.92 4.09
N ALA A 115 -5.77 0.57 3.66
CA ALA A 115 -4.65 1.51 3.59
C ALA A 115 -4.89 2.58 2.52
N ILE A 116 -5.38 2.20 1.33
CA ILE A 116 -5.74 3.13 0.25
C ILE A 116 -6.82 4.12 0.71
N ASP A 117 -7.80 3.69 1.51
CA ASP A 117 -8.84 4.57 2.05
C ASP A 117 -8.30 5.67 2.98
N LYS A 118 -7.06 5.55 3.44
CA LYS A 118 -6.37 6.53 4.29
C LYS A 118 -5.37 7.39 3.51
N VAL A 119 -5.33 7.29 2.18
CA VAL A 119 -4.42 8.06 1.33
C VAL A 119 -5.08 9.34 0.87
N HIS A 120 -4.62 10.47 1.42
CA HIS A 120 -5.16 11.81 1.15
C HIS A 120 -4.08 12.83 0.77
N SER A 121 -2.81 12.41 0.70
CA SER A 121 -1.69 13.26 0.28
C SER A 121 -0.54 12.44 -0.34
N LEU A 122 0.49 13.12 -0.85
CA LEU A 122 1.69 12.46 -1.35
C LEU A 122 2.46 11.73 -0.24
N GLU A 123 2.49 12.27 0.97
CA GLU A 123 3.11 11.62 2.13
C GLU A 123 2.37 10.34 2.52
N ASP A 124 1.04 10.33 2.39
CA ASP A 124 0.25 9.11 2.60
C ASP A 124 0.54 8.07 1.54
N PHE A 125 0.62 8.50 0.28
CA PHE A 125 0.99 7.61 -0.82
C PHE A 125 2.38 7.01 -0.61
N GLU A 126 3.36 7.81 -0.18
CA GLU A 126 4.69 7.31 0.17
C GLU A 126 4.62 6.28 1.31
N ARG A 127 3.77 6.50 2.33
CA ARG A 127 3.56 5.52 3.39
C ARG A 127 2.89 4.23 2.89
N LEU A 128 1.98 4.31 1.91
CA LEU A 128 1.41 3.15 1.23
C LEU A 128 2.49 2.35 0.50
N VAL A 129 3.35 3.03 -0.25
CA VAL A 129 4.49 2.41 -0.96
C VAL A 129 5.37 1.66 0.04
N GLN A 130 5.74 2.29 1.16
CA GLN A 130 6.57 1.70 2.21
C GLN A 130 5.92 0.44 2.82
N LEU A 131 4.61 0.47 3.09
CA LEU A 131 3.87 -0.69 3.62
C LEU A 131 3.97 -1.88 2.66
N ILE A 132 3.82 -1.62 1.37
CA ILE A 132 3.79 -2.65 0.33
C ILE A 132 5.18 -3.18 0.09
N GLU A 133 6.17 -2.32 -0.14
CA GLU A 133 7.57 -2.74 -0.32
C GLU A 133 8.05 -3.58 0.87
N SER A 134 7.75 -3.16 2.10
CA SER A 134 8.10 -3.91 3.32
C SER A 134 7.40 -5.27 3.38
N THR A 135 6.09 -5.32 3.12
CA THR A 135 5.31 -6.58 3.13
C THR A 135 5.87 -7.56 2.10
N ILE A 136 6.23 -7.07 0.92
CA ILE A 136 6.76 -7.88 -0.18
C ILE A 136 8.18 -8.36 0.13
N ALA A 137 9.01 -7.51 0.73
CA ALA A 137 10.35 -7.89 1.15
C ALA A 137 10.30 -9.07 2.13
N TYR A 138 9.45 -9.01 3.16
CA TYR A 138 9.28 -10.09 4.12
C TYR A 138 8.61 -11.34 3.51
N HIS A 139 7.65 -11.18 2.59
CA HIS A 139 7.08 -12.31 1.84
C HIS A 139 8.15 -13.07 1.03
N LYS A 140 9.02 -12.34 0.33
CA LYS A 140 10.13 -12.92 -0.44
C LYS A 140 11.19 -13.55 0.46
N ALA A 141 11.50 -12.94 1.60
CA ALA A 141 12.47 -13.47 2.56
C ALA A 141 12.09 -14.88 3.05
N GLU A 142 10.79 -15.16 3.18
CA GLU A 142 10.24 -16.48 3.56
C GLU A 142 10.15 -17.48 2.40
N GLY A 143 10.83 -17.21 1.29
CA GLY A 143 10.85 -18.09 0.13
C GLY A 143 9.55 -18.08 -0.68
N GLY A 144 8.78 -16.98 -0.63
CA GLY A 144 7.68 -16.75 -1.57
C GLY A 144 8.17 -16.90 -3.02
N LYS A 145 7.58 -17.81 -3.79
CA LYS A 145 7.87 -18.04 -5.21
C LYS A 145 6.83 -17.41 -6.11
#